data_AF-A0A139CJA0-F1
#
_entry.id   AF-A0A139CJA0-F1
#
_cell.length_a   1.000
_cell.length_b   1.000
_cell.length_c   1.000
_cell.angle_alpha   90.00
_cell.angle_beta   90.00
_cell.angle_gamma   90.00
#
_symmetry.space_group_name_H-M   'P 1'
#
loop_
_entity.id
_entity.type
_entity.pdbx_description
1 polymer ?
#
loop_
_entity_poly.entity_id
_entity_poly.type
_entity_poly.pdbx_seq_one_letter_code
_entity_poly.pdbx_strand_id
1 'polypeptide(L)' 'MYCIICGEEIDGKQFRNTCETCEKEVNKLSRKMLKSRKKINFHRLKNKFKRKSQGYAKG' A
#
# COMPACT_ATOMS: atom_id res chain seq x y z
N MET A 1 25.47 -9.52 0.87
CA MET A 1 24.17 -9.34 1.60
C MET A 1 23.15 -10.23 0.91
N TYR A 2 22.07 -10.69 1.55
CA TYR A 2 21.09 -11.57 0.89
C TYR A 2 19.73 -10.91 0.71
N CYS A 3 19.04 -11.27 -0.36
CA CYS A 3 17.66 -10.85 -0.63
C CYS A 3 16.72 -11.47 0.40
N ILE A 4 15.94 -10.64 1.11
CA ILE A 4 14.96 -11.12 2.10
C ILE A 4 13.79 -11.90 1.50
N ILE A 5 13.61 -11.84 0.16
CA ILE A 5 12.50 -12.50 -0.54
C ILE A 5 12.95 -13.84 -1.13
N CYS A 6 14.04 -13.87 -1.91
CA CYS A 6 14.49 -15.07 -2.62
C CYS A 6 15.76 -15.71 -2.05
N GLY A 7 16.45 -15.06 -1.10
CA GLY A 7 17.71 -15.56 -0.54
C GLY A 7 18.93 -15.44 -1.46
N GLU A 8 18.80 -14.86 -2.66
CA GLU A 8 19.93 -14.62 -3.56
C GLU A 8 20.90 -13.58 -3.00
N GLU A 9 22.18 -13.72 -3.34
CA GLU A 9 23.21 -12.76 -2.94
C GLU A 9 23.05 -11.44 -3.70
N ILE A 10 23.06 -10.33 -2.96
CA ILE A 10 22.98 -8.96 -3.43
C ILE A 10 24.31 -8.27 -3.12
N ASP A 11 24.77 -7.47 -4.07
CA ASP A 11 25.92 -6.59 -3.92
C ASP A 11 25.76 -5.69 -2.67
N GLY A 12 26.69 -5.82 -1.75
CA GLY A 12 26.72 -5.08 -0.48
C GLY A 12 26.92 -3.57 -0.64
N LYS A 13 27.20 -3.08 -1.85
CA LYS A 13 27.29 -1.63 -2.15
C LYS A 13 25.92 -0.94 -2.23
N GLN A 14 24.84 -1.69 -2.37
CA GLN A 14 23.49 -1.11 -2.38
C GLN A 14 22.83 -1.27 -1.01
N PHE A 15 22.33 -0.17 -0.44
CA PHE A 15 21.43 -0.19 0.73
C PHE A 15 20.04 -0.74 0.34
N ARG A 16 19.98 -1.98 -0.16
CA ARG A 16 18.75 -2.63 -0.63
C ARG A 16 18.65 -4.06 -0.13
N ASN A 17 17.71 -4.32 0.77
CA ASN A 17 17.50 -5.66 1.34
C ASN A 17 16.85 -6.67 0.36
N THR A 18 16.51 -6.22 -0.85
CA THR A 18 15.82 -7.01 -1.88
C THR A 18 16.53 -6.87 -3.21
N CYS A 19 16.65 -7.98 -3.95
CA CYS A 19 17.26 -7.96 -5.28
C CYS A 19 16.35 -7.26 -6.28
N GLU A 20 16.92 -6.77 -7.39
CA GLU A 20 16.17 -6.03 -8.41
C GLU A 20 15.00 -6.81 -8.99
N THR A 21 15.15 -8.13 -9.12
CA THR A 21 14.11 -9.01 -9.66
C THR A 21 12.89 -9.01 -8.75
N CYS A 22 13.09 -9.24 -7.46
CA CYS A 22 12.00 -9.21 -6.49
C CYS A 22 11.39 -7.82 -6.35
N GLU A 23 12.21 -6.76 -6.40
CA GLU A 23 11.74 -5.37 -6.38
C GLU A 23 10.80 -5.06 -7.57
N LYS A 24 11.17 -5.50 -8.78
CA LYS A 24 10.34 -5.33 -9.99
C LYS A 24 8.99 -6.04 -9.88
N GLU A 25 8.97 -7.28 -9.39
CA GLU A 25 7.72 -8.04 -9.24
C GLU A 25 6.80 -7.44 -8.15
N VAL A 26 7.36 -7.03 -7.01
CA VAL A 26 6.59 -6.32 -5.97
C VAL A 26 6.01 -5.01 -6.49
N ASN A 27 6.77 -4.23 -7.27
CA ASN A 27 6.29 -2.98 -7.85
C ASN A 27 5.16 -3.23 -8.86
N LYS A 28 5.30 -4.26 -9.70
CA LYS A 28 4.26 -4.70 -10.65
C LYS A 28 2.98 -5.13 -9.93
N LEU A 29 3.08 -5.94 -8.88
CA LEU A 29 1.95 -6.35 -8.04
C LEU A 29 1.27 -5.15 -7.38
N SER A 30 2.06 -4.24 -6.79
CA SER A 30 1.58 -3.02 -6.15
C SER A 30 0.81 -2.13 -7.14
N ARG A 31 1.34 -1.96 -8.36
CA ARG A 31 0.64 -1.21 -9.43
C ARG A 31 -0.66 -1.89 -9.85
N LYS A 32 -0.70 -3.22 -9.96
CA LYS A 32 -1.95 -3.96 -10.25
C LYS A 32 -2.98 -3.76 -9.14
N MET A 33 -2.56 -3.83 -7.88
CA MET A 33 -3.44 -3.58 -6.74
C MET A 33 -3.93 -2.13 -6.67
N LEU A 34 -3.08 -1.16 -6.97
CA LEU A 34 -3.47 0.26 -7.05
C LEU A 34 -4.48 0.52 -8.17
N LYS A 35 -4.35 -0.14 -9.33
CA LYS A 35 -5.34 -0.05 -10.43
C LYS A 35 -6.67 -0.71 -10.06
N SER A 36 -6.63 -1.81 -9.31
CA SER A 36 -7.83 -2.53 -8.86
C SER A 36 -8.54 -1.86 -7.67
N ARG A 37 -7.84 -0.97 -6.93
CA ARG A 37 -8.45 -0.23 -5.83
C ARG A 37 -9.51 0.74 -6.36
N LYS A 38 -10.77 0.34 -6.15
CA LYS A 38 -11.97 1.18 -6.23
C LYS A 38 -11.64 2.52 -5.56
N LYS A 39 -11.63 3.62 -6.34
CA LYS A 39 -11.33 4.97 -5.83
C LYS A 39 -12.14 5.19 -4.57
N ILE A 40 -11.46 5.37 -3.45
CA ILE A 40 -12.09 5.77 -2.20
C ILE A 40 -12.66 7.16 -2.46
N ASN A 41 -13.99 7.23 -2.59
CA ASN A 41 -14.65 8.51 -2.78
C ASN A 41 -14.65 9.24 -1.43
N PHE A 42 -13.67 10.11 -1.21
CA PHE A 42 -13.52 10.90 0.01
C PHE A 42 -14.75 11.76 0.29
N HIS A 43 -15.48 12.20 -0.74
CA HIS A 43 -16.75 12.91 -0.58
C HIS A 43 -17.81 12.02 0.09
N ARG A 44 -17.89 10.74 -0.31
CA ARG A 44 -18.79 9.75 0.31
C ARG A 44 -18.40 9.41 1.75
N LEU A 45 -17.11 9.44 2.07
CA LEU A 45 -16.64 9.30 3.46
C LEU A 45 -17.01 10.52 4.31
N LYS A 46 -16.76 11.75 3.82
CA LYS A 46 -17.08 12.99 4.53
C LYS A 46 -18.57 13.09 4.90
N ASN A 47 -19.47 12.68 3.99
CA ASN A 47 -20.91 12.68 4.26
C ASN A 47 -21.34 11.59 5.26
N LYS A 48 -20.65 10.44 5.32
CA LYS A 48 -20.88 9.44 6.37
C LYS A 48 -20.44 9.93 7.75
N PHE A 49 -19.31 10.62 7.85
CA PHE A 49 -18.85 11.19 9.12
C PHE A 49 -19.75 12.32 9.61
N LYS A 50 -20.21 13.23 8.73
CA LYS A 50 -21.19 14.26 9.09
C LYS A 50 -22.51 13.70 9.64
N ARG A 51 -23.00 12.58 9.09
CA ARG A 51 -24.24 11.93 9.59
C ARG A 51 -24.04 11.25 10.96
N LYS A 52 -22.84 10.74 11.25
CA LYS A 52 -22.55 10.14 12.57
C LYS A 52 -22.45 11.17 13.69
N SER A 53 -21.92 12.37 13.42
CA SER A 53 -21.85 13.44 14.43
C SER A 53 -23.19 14.11 14.73
N GLN A 54 -24.25 13.85 13.97
CA GLN A 54 -25.61 14.33 14.27
C GLN A 54 -26.43 13.35 15.13
N GLY A 55 -25.96 12.12 15.35
CA GLY A 55 -26.65 11.11 16.16
C GLY A 55 -26.27 11.10 17.65
N TYR A 56 -25.21 11.82 18.05
CA TYR A 56 -24.69 11.85 19.43
C TYR A 56 -25.03 13.13 20.20
N ALA A 57 -25.82 14.05 19.63
CA ALA A 57 -26.21 15.32 20.26
C ALA A 57 -27.70 15.37 20.67
N LYS A 58 -28.41 14.23 20.62
CA LYS A 58 -29.76 14.08 21.17
C LYS A 58 -29.81 12.79 21.99
N GLY A 59 -29.53 12.92 23.28
CA GLY A 59 -29.61 11.88 24.31
C GLY A 59 -29.28 12.50 25.64
#